data_AF-A0A8C2JXI4-F1
#
_entry.id   AF-A0A8C2JXI4-F1
#
_cell.length_a   1.000
_cell.length_b   1.000
_cell.length_c   1.000
_cell.angle_alpha   90.00
_cell.angle_beta   90.00
_cell.angle_gamma   90.00
#
_symmetry.space_group_name_H-M   'P 1'
#
loop_
_entity.id
_entity.type
_entity.pdbx_description
1 polymer ?
#
loop_
_entity_poly.entity_id
_entity_poly.type
_entity_poly.pdbx_seq_one_letter_code
_entity_poly.pdbx_strand_id
1 'polypeptide(L)'
;CSQVAQAFLSKFQLSATEMATLLSQRDGPITEDFFRALNGVKNIHKDVKVLLRTNQQTAGLEIMEQMAVLQETTYEQLRLRVSVQAMACLQDRPVLYKYTLDEFGTARRPAVVREMHSHDPLRYVGDMLAWLHQATASEKEHLEALLKQVTVQGVEENMQEVVGHITEGVCRPLKQVIIAKPGAVLLYKLSNLLKFYHHTISGIMGTSLSSLLMTIDEIHMLSKKMFFNSLSLHASCLMDKVILVFSGPTASLTQTLSLLREVLASHDLSVLPLDARQADFVLSCILDPLLQLCTISASNLDTADMATYLVNSLYMMKTTLAIFEFTDKRLEMLEFQIEAHLDTLINEQASFVLTRAGLSHIYSCVQQHTTEQGPMSNLPGMDFTSLKTAMVRPGADLQTVHRAGVTNPTNGYKEAELVLHRSPQQVQTLLS
;
A
#
# COMPACT_ATOMS: atom_id res chain seq x y z
N CYS A 1 -4.71 -81.56 -17.14
CA CYS A 1 -3.74 -80.60 -17.75
C CYS A 1 -4.40 -79.45 -18.50
N SER A 2 -5.45 -79.66 -19.31
CA SER A 2 -6.08 -78.56 -20.08
C SER A 2 -6.66 -77.45 -19.20
N GLN A 3 -7.39 -77.75 -18.13
CA GLN A 3 -7.98 -76.74 -17.23
C GLN A 3 -6.94 -75.87 -16.51
N VAL A 4 -5.79 -76.45 -16.11
CA VAL A 4 -4.71 -75.71 -15.43
C VAL A 4 -3.97 -74.81 -16.42
N ALA A 5 -3.71 -75.30 -17.63
CA ALA A 5 -3.13 -74.48 -18.70
C ALA A 5 -4.09 -73.34 -19.10
N GLN A 6 -5.39 -73.60 -19.15
CA GLN A 6 -6.38 -72.59 -19.50
C GLN A 6 -6.56 -71.54 -18.39
N ALA A 7 -6.52 -71.94 -17.12
CA ALA A 7 -6.50 -71.03 -15.99
C ALA A 7 -5.21 -70.18 -15.93
N PHE A 8 -4.07 -70.76 -16.35
CA PHE A 8 -2.80 -70.04 -16.48
C PHE A 8 -2.87 -69.01 -17.61
N LEU A 9 -3.34 -69.40 -18.80
CA LEU A 9 -3.49 -68.48 -19.93
C LEU A 9 -4.50 -67.37 -19.65
N SER A 10 -5.64 -67.67 -19.01
CA SER A 10 -6.61 -66.64 -18.62
C SER A 10 -6.07 -65.66 -17.58
N LYS A 11 -5.06 -66.06 -16.81
CA LYS A 11 -4.50 -65.24 -15.72
C LYS A 11 -3.25 -64.46 -16.15
N PHE A 12 -2.48 -64.95 -17.11
CA PHE A 12 -1.20 -64.37 -17.51
C PHE A 12 -1.12 -63.92 -18.97
N GLN A 13 -2.22 -64.04 -19.72
CA GLN A 13 -2.32 -63.57 -21.10
C GLN A 13 -3.52 -62.63 -21.26
N LEU A 14 -3.30 -61.51 -21.96
CA LEU A 14 -4.37 -60.59 -22.35
C LEU A 14 -5.21 -61.21 -23.46
N SER A 15 -6.52 -60.93 -23.45
CA SER A 15 -7.39 -61.27 -24.57
C SER A 15 -7.00 -60.49 -25.83
N ALA A 16 -7.27 -61.06 -27.01
CA ALA A 16 -7.01 -60.40 -28.29
C ALA A 16 -7.76 -59.06 -28.42
N THR A 17 -8.92 -58.94 -27.78
CA THR A 17 -9.71 -57.70 -27.69
C THR A 17 -9.03 -56.66 -26.80
N GLU A 18 -8.48 -57.04 -25.65
CA GLU A 18 -7.75 -56.12 -24.76
C GLU A 18 -6.48 -55.59 -25.43
N MET A 19 -5.71 -56.46 -26.10
CA MET A 19 -4.56 -56.04 -26.90
C MET A 19 -4.96 -55.09 -28.02
N ALA A 20 -6.06 -55.36 -28.73
CA ALA A 20 -6.55 -54.47 -29.78
C ALA A 20 -6.97 -53.09 -29.25
N THR A 21 -7.58 -53.01 -28.06
CA THR A 21 -7.89 -51.72 -27.40
C THR A 21 -6.65 -50.95 -26.97
N LEU A 22 -5.62 -51.62 -26.46
CA LEU A 22 -4.37 -50.96 -26.02
C LEU A 22 -3.49 -50.52 -27.19
N LEU A 23 -3.56 -51.26 -28.30
CA LEU A 23 -2.82 -50.98 -29.56
C LEU A 23 -3.64 -50.19 -30.58
N SER A 24 -4.90 -49.85 -30.26
CA SER A 24 -5.75 -49.03 -31.11
C SER A 24 -5.06 -47.71 -31.46
N GLN A 25 -5.23 -47.25 -32.71
CA GLN A 25 -4.54 -46.10 -33.29
C GLN A 25 -4.58 -44.86 -32.37
N ARG A 26 -3.47 -44.09 -32.41
CA ARG A 26 -3.19 -42.83 -31.68
C ARG A 26 -4.30 -41.77 -31.70
N ASP A 27 -5.36 -41.92 -32.52
CA ASP A 27 -6.44 -40.94 -32.74
C ASP A 27 -7.84 -41.39 -32.26
N GLY A 28 -8.06 -42.64 -31.83
CA GLY A 28 -9.38 -43.09 -31.35
C GLY A 28 -9.67 -42.65 -29.90
N PRO A 29 -10.92 -42.38 -29.46
CA PRO A 29 -11.22 -41.93 -28.10
C PRO A 29 -10.80 -42.97 -27.04
N ILE A 30 -10.26 -42.51 -25.89
CA ILE A 30 -9.98 -43.41 -24.75
C ILE A 30 -11.33 -43.77 -24.12
N THR A 31 -11.71 -45.04 -24.19
CA THR A 31 -12.91 -45.58 -23.55
C THR A 31 -12.59 -46.19 -22.19
N GLU A 32 -13.61 -46.43 -21.35
CA GLU A 32 -13.43 -47.14 -20.07
C GLU A 32 -12.79 -48.53 -20.24
N ASP A 33 -13.02 -49.17 -21.39
CA ASP A 33 -12.43 -50.47 -21.72
C ASP A 33 -10.90 -50.39 -21.85
N PHE A 34 -10.35 -49.26 -22.29
CA PHE A 34 -8.90 -49.02 -22.31
C PHE A 34 -8.31 -49.05 -20.89
N PHE A 35 -8.94 -48.33 -19.95
CA PHE A 35 -8.49 -48.31 -18.56
C PHE A 35 -8.67 -49.66 -17.87
N ARG A 36 -9.72 -50.42 -18.22
CA ARG A 36 -9.92 -51.79 -17.75
C ARG A 36 -8.81 -52.72 -18.25
N ALA A 37 -8.49 -52.68 -19.53
CA ALA A 37 -7.41 -53.45 -20.13
C ALA A 37 -6.05 -53.08 -19.50
N LEU A 38 -5.77 -51.79 -19.29
CA LEU A 38 -4.55 -51.33 -18.62
C LEU A 38 -4.45 -51.85 -17.17
N ASN A 39 -5.55 -51.85 -16.42
CA ASN A 39 -5.57 -52.43 -15.08
C ASN A 39 -5.31 -53.95 -15.11
N GLY A 40 -5.83 -54.64 -16.14
CA GLY A 40 -5.48 -56.03 -16.45
C GLY A 40 -3.97 -56.22 -16.62
N VAL A 41 -3.32 -55.42 -17.47
CA VAL A 41 -1.86 -55.44 -17.67
C VAL A 41 -1.11 -55.22 -16.35
N LYS A 42 -1.54 -54.26 -15.52
CA LYS A 42 -0.95 -53.99 -14.20
C LYS A 42 -1.05 -55.19 -13.27
N ASN A 43 -2.21 -55.84 -13.22
CA ASN A 43 -2.44 -57.02 -12.39
C ASN A 43 -1.60 -58.21 -12.86
N ILE A 44 -1.55 -58.46 -14.18
CA ILE A 44 -0.70 -59.52 -14.76
C ILE A 44 0.77 -59.25 -14.40
N HIS A 45 1.28 -58.05 -14.63
CA HIS A 45 2.66 -57.70 -14.29
C HIS A 45 2.98 -57.86 -12.79
N LYS A 46 2.00 -57.62 -11.90
CA LYS A 46 2.15 -57.84 -10.45
C LYS A 46 2.16 -59.33 -10.11
N ASP A 47 1.24 -60.11 -10.67
CA ASP A 47 1.11 -61.54 -10.42
C ASP A 47 2.31 -62.33 -10.98
N VAL A 48 2.91 -61.86 -12.09
CA VAL A 48 4.12 -62.44 -12.66
C VAL A 48 5.31 -62.38 -11.70
N LYS A 49 5.38 -61.38 -10.80
CA LYS A 49 6.40 -61.35 -9.73
C LYS A 49 6.32 -62.55 -8.79
N VAL A 50 5.12 -63.12 -8.61
CA VAL A 50 4.93 -64.34 -7.81
C VAL A 50 5.45 -65.55 -8.59
N LEU A 51 5.19 -65.62 -9.90
CA LEU A 51 5.72 -66.67 -10.79
C LEU A 51 7.24 -66.69 -10.84
N LEU A 52 7.90 -65.53 -10.83
CA LEU A 52 9.37 -65.43 -10.79
C LEU A 52 10.00 -66.05 -9.53
N ARG A 53 9.23 -66.22 -8.46
CA ARG A 53 9.65 -66.91 -7.23
C ARG A 53 9.46 -68.43 -7.28
N THR A 54 8.94 -68.95 -8.39
CA THR A 54 8.69 -70.39 -8.62
C THR A 54 9.65 -70.96 -9.68
N ASN A 55 9.54 -72.26 -10.00
CA ASN A 55 10.42 -72.96 -10.94
C ASN A 55 10.23 -72.56 -12.43
N GLN A 56 9.33 -71.63 -12.76
CA GLN A 56 9.06 -71.19 -14.15
C GLN A 56 9.55 -69.76 -14.41
N GLN A 57 10.85 -69.54 -14.21
CA GLN A 57 11.45 -68.20 -14.28
C GLN A 57 11.50 -67.61 -15.70
N THR A 58 11.82 -68.42 -16.72
CA THR A 58 11.94 -67.96 -18.12
C THR A 58 10.61 -67.45 -18.69
N ALA A 59 9.54 -68.22 -18.57
CA ALA A 59 8.20 -67.79 -18.98
C ALA A 59 7.72 -66.57 -18.18
N GLY A 60 8.05 -66.51 -16.88
CA GLY A 60 7.76 -65.33 -16.05
C GLY A 60 8.49 -64.07 -16.54
N LEU A 61 9.77 -64.20 -16.94
CA LEU A 61 10.56 -63.09 -17.47
C LEU A 61 10.00 -62.55 -18.79
N GLU A 62 9.67 -63.45 -19.74
CA GLU A 62 9.09 -63.07 -21.03
C GLU A 62 7.75 -62.34 -20.89
N ILE A 63 6.85 -62.86 -20.05
CA ILE A 63 5.54 -62.22 -19.81
C ILE A 63 5.73 -60.88 -19.09
N MET A 64 6.65 -60.80 -18.13
CA MET A 64 6.94 -59.54 -17.44
C MET A 64 7.45 -58.47 -18.42
N GLU A 65 8.37 -58.83 -19.31
CA GLU A 65 8.92 -57.92 -20.32
C GLU A 65 7.83 -57.45 -21.30
N GLN A 66 7.00 -58.36 -21.81
CA GLN A 66 5.88 -58.00 -22.69
C GLN A 66 4.89 -57.05 -22.00
N MET A 67 4.51 -57.33 -20.75
CA MET A 67 3.60 -56.45 -20.00
C MET A 67 4.26 -55.09 -19.69
N ALA A 68 5.58 -55.04 -19.47
CA ALA A 68 6.30 -53.80 -19.25
C ALA A 68 6.31 -52.91 -20.51
N VAL A 69 6.58 -53.48 -21.69
CA VAL A 69 6.53 -52.76 -22.98
C VAL A 69 5.12 -52.23 -23.27
N LEU A 70 4.08 -53.03 -23.00
CA LEU A 70 2.69 -52.60 -23.14
C LEU A 70 2.34 -51.46 -22.16
N GLN A 71 2.81 -51.53 -20.91
CA GLN A 71 2.64 -50.44 -19.94
C GLN A 71 3.32 -49.15 -20.44
N GLU A 72 4.56 -49.22 -20.91
CA GLU A 72 5.29 -48.04 -21.40
C GLU A 72 4.57 -47.40 -22.57
N THR A 73 4.19 -48.19 -23.58
CA THR A 73 3.46 -47.71 -24.76
C THR A 73 2.13 -47.04 -24.38
N THR A 74 1.39 -47.62 -23.43
CA THR A 74 0.09 -47.07 -23.00
C THR A 74 0.22 -45.83 -22.13
N TYR A 75 1.26 -45.73 -21.30
CA TYR A 75 1.52 -44.50 -20.55
C TYR A 75 1.92 -43.33 -21.46
N GLU A 76 2.68 -43.59 -22.54
CA GLU A 76 2.94 -42.56 -23.56
C GLU A 76 1.65 -42.07 -24.24
N GLN A 77 0.71 -42.98 -24.55
CA GLN A 77 -0.61 -42.59 -25.08
C GLN A 77 -1.42 -41.75 -24.09
N LEU A 78 -1.39 -42.13 -22.80
CA LEU A 78 -2.10 -41.41 -21.73
C LEU A 78 -1.53 -40.00 -21.51
N ARG A 79 -0.21 -39.83 -21.63
CA ARG A 79 0.45 -38.52 -21.50
C ARG A 79 -0.09 -37.49 -22.50
N LEU A 80 -0.36 -37.91 -23.73
CA LEU A 80 -0.92 -37.03 -24.78
C LEU A 80 -2.39 -36.66 -24.52
N ARG A 81 -3.07 -37.34 -23.59
CA ARG A 81 -4.51 -37.28 -23.38
C ARG A 81 -4.82 -37.10 -21.89
N VAL A 82 -4.52 -35.89 -21.42
CA VAL A 82 -4.71 -35.48 -20.04
C VAL A 82 -6.20 -35.54 -19.67
N SER A 83 -6.55 -36.50 -18.82
CA SER A 83 -7.90 -36.71 -18.28
C SER A 83 -7.82 -37.18 -16.83
N VAL A 84 -8.92 -37.10 -16.08
CA VAL A 84 -8.96 -37.48 -14.65
C VAL A 84 -8.48 -38.92 -14.44
N GLN A 85 -8.99 -39.86 -15.24
CA GLN A 85 -8.60 -41.27 -15.17
C GLN A 85 -7.16 -41.50 -15.62
N ALA A 86 -6.66 -40.72 -16.61
CA ALA A 86 -5.26 -40.80 -17.03
C ALA A 86 -4.31 -40.35 -15.91
N MET A 87 -4.61 -39.23 -15.25
CA MET A 87 -3.79 -38.72 -14.12
C MET A 87 -3.78 -39.69 -12.95
N ALA A 88 -4.94 -40.30 -12.64
CA ALA A 88 -5.03 -41.35 -11.63
C ALA A 88 -4.20 -42.60 -11.97
N CYS A 89 -4.07 -42.96 -13.26
CA CYS A 89 -3.24 -44.07 -13.68
C CYS A 89 -1.74 -43.73 -13.69
N LEU A 90 -1.39 -42.50 -14.07
CA LEU A 90 -0.01 -42.01 -14.16
C LEU A 90 0.66 -41.83 -12.79
N GLN A 91 -0.12 -41.66 -11.71
CA GLN A 91 0.41 -41.47 -10.36
C GLN A 91 1.32 -42.63 -9.89
N ASP A 92 1.15 -43.84 -10.44
CA ASP A 92 2.01 -45.00 -10.17
C ASP A 92 3.45 -44.85 -10.72
N ARG A 93 3.66 -43.87 -11.61
CA ARG A 93 4.95 -43.53 -12.23
C ARG A 93 5.27 -42.05 -11.99
N PRO A 94 5.85 -41.69 -10.83
CA PRO A 94 6.03 -40.30 -10.41
C PRO A 94 6.73 -39.40 -11.43
N VAL A 95 7.72 -39.92 -12.16
CA VAL A 95 8.47 -39.17 -13.19
C VAL A 95 7.57 -38.78 -14.36
N LEU A 96 6.78 -39.74 -14.89
CA LEU A 96 5.85 -39.49 -16.00
C LEU A 96 4.68 -38.60 -15.56
N TYR A 97 4.20 -38.78 -14.33
CA TYR A 97 3.17 -37.93 -13.75
C TYR A 97 3.61 -36.47 -13.69
N LYS A 98 4.79 -36.18 -13.11
CA LYS A 98 5.34 -34.82 -13.06
C LYS A 98 5.55 -34.24 -14.44
N TYR A 99 6.14 -35.02 -15.34
CA TYR A 99 6.38 -34.58 -16.71
C TYR A 99 5.06 -34.22 -17.45
N THR A 100 3.99 -34.99 -17.24
CA THR A 100 2.67 -34.71 -17.83
C THR A 100 2.06 -33.42 -17.27
N LEU A 101 2.26 -33.13 -15.98
CA LEU A 101 1.86 -31.87 -15.36
C LEU A 101 2.62 -30.66 -15.94
N ASP A 102 3.93 -30.81 -16.19
CA ASP A 102 4.75 -29.75 -16.79
C ASP A 102 4.31 -29.45 -18.24
N GLU A 103 4.03 -30.49 -19.04
CA GLU A 103 3.46 -30.34 -20.38
C GLU A 103 2.08 -29.68 -20.35
N PHE A 104 1.22 -30.10 -19.42
CA PHE A 104 -0.08 -29.47 -19.20
C PHE A 104 0.09 -27.98 -18.91
N GLY A 105 0.97 -27.61 -17.97
CA GLY A 105 1.25 -26.21 -17.66
C GLY A 105 1.78 -25.42 -18.87
N THR A 106 2.66 -26.04 -19.66
CA THR A 106 3.20 -25.45 -20.91
C THR A 106 2.09 -25.18 -21.93
N ALA A 107 1.19 -26.14 -22.13
CA ALA A 107 0.08 -26.03 -23.09
C ALA A 107 -0.95 -24.98 -22.67
N ARG A 108 -1.15 -24.79 -21.36
CA ARG A 108 -2.10 -23.81 -20.81
C ARG A 108 -1.55 -22.39 -20.75
N ARG A 109 -0.24 -22.20 -20.65
CA ARG A 109 0.41 -20.88 -20.54
C ARG A 109 -0.06 -19.85 -21.58
N PRO A 110 -0.18 -20.16 -22.88
CA PRO A 110 -0.67 -19.19 -23.87
C PRO A 110 -2.11 -18.73 -23.64
N ALA A 111 -2.95 -19.54 -22.99
CA ALA A 111 -4.34 -19.17 -22.72
C ALA A 111 -4.47 -18.07 -21.65
N VAL A 112 -3.48 -17.95 -20.75
CA VAL A 112 -3.46 -16.93 -19.69
C VAL A 112 -2.82 -15.63 -20.16
N VAL A 113 -1.88 -15.70 -21.10
CA VAL A 113 -1.23 -14.52 -21.70
C VAL A 113 -2.21 -13.82 -22.66
N ARG A 114 -2.84 -12.74 -22.19
CA ARG A 114 -3.64 -11.83 -23.03
C ARG A 114 -2.82 -10.59 -23.40
N GLU A 115 -2.89 -10.21 -24.66
CA GLU A 115 -2.49 -8.88 -25.11
C GLU A 115 -3.55 -7.87 -24.67
N MET A 116 -3.23 -7.10 -23.63
CA MET A 116 -4.04 -5.98 -23.19
C MET A 116 -3.45 -4.70 -23.76
N HIS A 117 -4.29 -3.73 -24.07
CA HIS A 117 -3.84 -2.43 -24.55
C HIS A 117 -4.67 -1.36 -23.85
N SER A 118 -4.00 -0.48 -23.10
CA SER A 118 -4.61 0.69 -22.49
C SER A 118 -3.58 1.83 -22.50
N HIS A 119 -4.05 3.03 -22.84
CA HIS A 119 -3.25 4.25 -22.79
C HIS A 119 -3.05 4.79 -21.37
N ASP A 120 -3.91 4.37 -20.42
CA ASP A 120 -3.77 4.66 -19.00
C ASP A 120 -3.04 3.49 -18.29
N PRO A 121 -1.84 3.72 -17.72
CA PRO A 121 -1.08 2.71 -17.00
C PRO A 121 -1.81 2.13 -15.78
N LEU A 122 -2.58 2.94 -15.03
CA LEU A 122 -3.27 2.44 -13.84
C LEU A 122 -4.34 1.42 -14.21
N ARG A 123 -5.16 1.79 -15.19
CA ARG A 123 -6.20 0.92 -15.74
C ARG A 123 -5.60 -0.33 -16.37
N TYR A 124 -4.51 -0.19 -17.14
CA TYR A 124 -3.82 -1.33 -17.73
C TYR A 124 -3.41 -2.36 -16.66
N VAL A 125 -2.71 -1.90 -15.61
CA VAL A 125 -2.23 -2.79 -14.54
C VAL A 125 -3.38 -3.36 -13.74
N GLY A 126 -4.41 -2.56 -13.46
CA GLY A 126 -5.62 -3.01 -12.76
C GLY A 126 -6.35 -4.11 -13.51
N ASP A 127 -6.61 -3.92 -14.80
CA ASP A 127 -7.32 -4.89 -15.64
C ASP A 127 -6.47 -6.17 -15.81
N MET A 128 -5.14 -6.04 -15.97
CA MET A 128 -4.22 -7.18 -16.07
C MET A 128 -4.16 -8.00 -14.77
N LEU A 129 -4.08 -7.33 -13.61
CA LEU A 129 -4.05 -8.01 -12.31
C LEU A 129 -5.41 -8.64 -11.96
N ALA A 130 -6.52 -8.00 -12.34
CA ALA A 130 -7.86 -8.57 -12.19
C ALA A 130 -8.02 -9.85 -13.02
N TRP A 131 -7.58 -9.81 -14.28
CA TRP A 131 -7.55 -11.00 -15.15
C TRP A 131 -6.66 -12.09 -14.56
N LEU A 132 -5.47 -11.75 -14.08
CA LEU A 132 -4.55 -12.70 -13.44
C LEU A 132 -5.16 -13.36 -12.21
N HIS A 133 -5.85 -12.59 -11.36
CA HIS A 133 -6.56 -13.13 -10.20
C HIS A 133 -7.63 -14.14 -10.62
N GLN A 134 -8.46 -13.79 -11.60
CA GLN A 134 -9.49 -14.68 -12.14
C GLN A 134 -8.90 -15.94 -12.80
N ALA A 135 -7.88 -15.77 -13.65
CA ALA A 135 -7.23 -16.86 -14.35
C ALA A 135 -6.55 -17.83 -13.37
N THR A 136 -5.85 -17.31 -12.36
CA THR A 136 -5.24 -18.13 -11.30
C THR A 136 -6.29 -18.98 -10.58
N ALA A 137 -7.43 -18.39 -10.21
CA ALA A 137 -8.53 -19.12 -9.58
C ALA A 137 -9.08 -20.23 -10.50
N SER A 138 -9.35 -19.88 -11.76
CA SER A 138 -9.91 -20.81 -12.74
C SER A 138 -8.97 -21.98 -13.07
N GLU A 139 -7.66 -21.74 -13.19
CA GLU A 139 -6.70 -22.83 -13.45
C GLU A 139 -6.52 -23.72 -12.21
N LYS A 140 -6.59 -23.16 -11.00
CA LYS A 140 -6.59 -23.95 -9.77
C LYS A 140 -7.80 -24.88 -9.71
N GLU A 141 -9.01 -24.35 -9.93
CA GLU A 141 -10.25 -25.17 -9.97
C GLU A 141 -10.17 -26.25 -11.05
N HIS A 142 -9.60 -25.93 -12.22
CA HIS A 142 -9.41 -26.90 -13.28
C HIS A 142 -8.46 -28.05 -12.88
N LEU A 143 -7.36 -27.72 -12.21
CA LEU A 143 -6.42 -28.72 -11.68
C LEU A 143 -7.04 -29.56 -10.55
N GLU A 144 -7.82 -28.95 -9.67
CA GLU A 144 -8.58 -29.66 -8.62
C GLU A 144 -9.53 -30.69 -9.25
N ALA A 145 -10.25 -30.30 -10.30
CA ALA A 145 -11.14 -31.20 -11.02
C ALA A 145 -10.36 -32.32 -11.74
N LEU A 146 -9.23 -31.98 -12.38
CA LEU A 146 -8.39 -32.92 -13.12
C LEU A 146 -7.72 -33.95 -12.19
N LEU A 147 -7.27 -33.54 -11.02
CA LEU A 147 -6.51 -34.37 -10.08
C LEU A 147 -7.39 -35.00 -8.99
N LYS A 148 -8.72 -34.89 -9.09
CA LYS A 148 -9.68 -35.39 -8.09
C LYS A 148 -9.51 -36.87 -7.71
N GLN A 149 -9.00 -37.71 -8.61
CA GLN A 149 -8.77 -39.16 -8.38
C GLN A 149 -7.32 -39.51 -8.03
N VAL A 150 -6.43 -38.51 -7.93
CA VAL A 150 -5.02 -38.70 -7.58
C VAL A 150 -4.89 -38.68 -6.07
N THR A 151 -4.22 -39.69 -5.51
CA THR A 151 -4.12 -39.93 -4.06
C THR A 151 -2.69 -39.84 -3.52
N VAL A 152 -1.71 -39.50 -4.37
CA VAL A 152 -0.32 -39.34 -3.92
C VAL A 152 -0.17 -38.16 -2.96
N GLN A 153 0.79 -38.23 -2.04
CA GLN A 153 1.14 -37.09 -1.19
C GLN A 153 1.75 -35.96 -2.04
N GLY A 154 1.45 -34.70 -1.68
CA GLY A 154 1.98 -33.52 -2.38
C GLY A 154 1.19 -33.10 -3.62
N VAL A 155 -0.05 -33.56 -3.82
CA VAL A 155 -0.91 -33.09 -4.94
C VAL A 155 -1.11 -31.58 -4.90
N GLU A 156 -1.37 -31.02 -3.71
CA GLU A 156 -1.54 -29.58 -3.54
C GLU A 156 -0.28 -28.79 -3.94
N GLU A 157 0.92 -29.24 -3.55
CA GLU A 157 2.18 -28.61 -3.94
C GLU A 157 2.39 -28.67 -5.46
N ASN A 158 2.14 -29.83 -6.08
CA ASN A 158 2.23 -29.98 -7.54
C ASN A 158 1.24 -29.06 -8.26
N MET A 159 0.02 -28.91 -7.74
CA MET A 159 -0.97 -27.99 -8.33
C MET A 159 -0.48 -26.55 -8.26
N GLN A 160 0.03 -26.13 -7.10
CA GLN A 160 0.56 -24.78 -6.92
C GLN A 160 1.75 -24.49 -7.85
N GLU A 161 2.67 -25.45 -8.02
CA GLU A 161 3.78 -25.37 -8.99
C GLU A 161 3.26 -25.20 -10.42
N VAL A 162 2.26 -25.99 -10.83
CA VAL A 162 1.69 -25.93 -12.19
C VAL A 162 0.97 -24.60 -12.43
N VAL A 163 0.18 -24.10 -11.47
CA VAL A 163 -0.45 -22.77 -11.58
C VAL A 163 0.62 -21.67 -11.68
N GLY A 164 1.70 -21.77 -10.91
CA GLY A 164 2.86 -20.88 -11.02
C GLY A 164 3.49 -20.92 -12.41
N HIS A 165 3.66 -22.11 -12.96
CA HIS A 165 4.21 -22.32 -14.29
C HIS A 165 3.31 -21.76 -15.42
N ILE A 166 1.99 -21.89 -15.28
CA ILE A 166 1.01 -21.35 -16.24
C ILE A 166 1.04 -19.81 -16.23
N THR A 167 1.08 -19.21 -15.04
CA THR A 167 0.98 -17.76 -14.85
C THR A 167 2.27 -16.99 -15.14
N GLU A 168 3.43 -17.68 -15.19
CA GLU A 168 4.74 -17.08 -15.48
C GLU A 168 4.76 -16.28 -16.80
N GLY A 169 3.95 -16.66 -17.79
CA GLY A 169 3.90 -15.99 -19.09
C GLY A 169 3.55 -14.49 -19.02
N VAL A 170 2.86 -14.06 -17.95
CA VAL A 170 2.39 -12.66 -17.78
C VAL A 170 3.41 -11.78 -17.04
N CYS A 171 4.47 -12.37 -16.47
CA CYS A 171 5.50 -11.64 -15.73
C CYS A 171 6.21 -10.58 -16.59
N ARG A 172 6.52 -10.90 -17.85
CA ARG A 172 7.21 -9.96 -18.77
C ARG A 172 6.33 -8.75 -19.13
N PRO A 173 5.07 -8.90 -19.58
CA PRO A 173 4.16 -7.78 -19.80
C PRO A 173 3.99 -6.87 -18.58
N LEU A 174 3.87 -7.45 -17.37
CA LEU A 174 3.69 -6.66 -16.14
C LEU A 174 4.89 -5.73 -15.88
N LYS A 175 6.12 -6.22 -16.10
CA LYS A 175 7.36 -5.44 -15.89
C LYS A 175 7.47 -4.22 -16.80
N GLN A 176 6.87 -4.25 -17.99
CA GLN A 176 7.00 -3.17 -18.97
C GLN A 176 6.29 -1.87 -18.57
N VAL A 177 5.27 -1.94 -17.70
CA VAL A 177 4.44 -0.77 -17.37
C VAL A 177 5.16 0.26 -16.51
N ILE A 178 6.04 -0.17 -15.60
CA ILE A 178 6.80 0.75 -14.73
C ILE A 178 7.85 1.55 -15.52
N ILE A 179 8.36 1.00 -16.62
CA ILE A 179 9.48 1.58 -17.38
C ILE A 179 9.11 2.96 -17.95
N ALA A 180 7.81 3.25 -18.14
CA ALA A 180 7.31 4.52 -18.63
C ALA A 180 7.49 5.71 -17.66
N LYS A 181 8.04 5.52 -16.45
CA LYS A 181 8.26 6.55 -15.41
C LYS A 181 7.01 7.41 -15.15
N PRO A 182 5.90 6.81 -14.65
CA PRO A 182 4.71 7.57 -14.30
C PRO A 182 4.97 8.57 -13.16
N GLY A 183 4.11 9.59 -13.01
CA GLY A 183 4.19 10.58 -11.93
C GLY A 183 4.03 9.97 -10.53
N ALA A 184 4.47 10.69 -9.48
CA ALA A 184 4.51 10.19 -8.10
C ALA A 184 3.16 9.63 -7.61
N VAL A 185 2.05 10.33 -7.84
CA VAL A 185 0.71 9.88 -7.43
C VAL A 185 0.35 8.54 -8.08
N LEU A 186 0.65 8.40 -9.37
CA LEU A 186 0.38 7.18 -10.12
C LEU A 186 1.26 6.02 -9.65
N LEU A 187 2.54 6.25 -9.36
CA LEU A 187 3.44 5.25 -8.78
C LEU A 187 2.92 4.74 -7.42
N TYR A 188 2.40 5.63 -6.58
CA TYR A 188 1.84 5.26 -5.29
C TYR A 188 0.55 4.45 -5.44
N LYS A 189 -0.38 4.88 -6.31
CA LYS A 189 -1.60 4.12 -6.66
C LYS A 189 -1.28 2.72 -7.18
N LEU A 190 -0.32 2.63 -8.12
CA LEU A 190 0.15 1.34 -8.66
C LEU A 190 0.76 0.46 -7.56
N SER A 191 1.58 1.04 -6.67
CA SER A 191 2.19 0.30 -5.56
C SER A 191 1.13 -0.33 -4.64
N ASN A 192 0.08 0.41 -4.29
CA ASN A 192 -1.03 -0.10 -3.45
C ASN A 192 -1.82 -1.20 -4.18
N LEU A 193 -2.11 -1.00 -5.46
CA LEU A 193 -2.81 -1.97 -6.30
C LEU A 193 -2.04 -3.29 -6.42
N LEU A 194 -0.73 -3.22 -6.67
CA LEU A 194 0.15 -4.38 -6.75
C LEU A 194 0.21 -5.11 -5.41
N LYS A 195 0.30 -4.39 -4.29
CA LYS A 195 0.31 -4.99 -2.95
C LYS A 195 -1.00 -5.72 -2.66
N PHE A 196 -2.14 -5.15 -3.05
CA PHE A 196 -3.46 -5.76 -2.88
C PHE A 196 -3.59 -7.06 -3.67
N TYR A 197 -3.23 -7.04 -4.95
CA TYR A 197 -3.30 -8.23 -5.79
C TYR A 197 -2.24 -9.27 -5.44
N HIS A 198 -1.06 -8.87 -4.98
CA HIS A 198 -0.08 -9.79 -4.41
C HIS A 198 -0.69 -10.60 -3.27
N HIS A 199 -1.34 -9.92 -2.30
CA HIS A 199 -2.00 -10.58 -1.18
C HIS A 199 -3.13 -11.51 -1.64
N THR A 200 -3.98 -11.03 -2.54
CA THR A 200 -5.14 -11.79 -3.02
C THR A 200 -4.73 -13.03 -3.82
N ILE A 201 -3.79 -12.90 -4.76
CA ILE A 201 -3.29 -14.01 -5.58
C ILE A 201 -2.48 -14.99 -4.73
N SER A 202 -1.71 -14.50 -3.75
CA SER A 202 -0.98 -15.35 -2.80
C SER A 202 -1.93 -16.25 -2.00
N GLY A 203 -3.11 -15.76 -1.63
CA GLY A 203 -4.13 -16.58 -0.96
C GLY A 203 -4.60 -17.78 -1.79
N ILE A 204 -4.56 -17.67 -3.13
CA ILE A 204 -4.96 -18.75 -4.05
C ILE A 204 -3.80 -19.73 -4.29
N MET A 205 -2.61 -19.19 -4.54
CA MET A 205 -1.41 -19.97 -4.90
C MET A 205 -0.72 -20.66 -3.71
N GLY A 206 -1.09 -20.30 -2.48
CA GLY A 206 -0.53 -20.91 -1.28
C GLY A 206 0.91 -20.49 -1.00
N THR A 207 1.69 -21.39 -0.40
CA THR A 207 3.05 -21.13 0.09
C THR A 207 4.14 -21.35 -0.95
N SER A 208 3.79 -21.81 -2.16
CA SER A 208 4.77 -22.05 -3.22
C SER A 208 5.37 -20.74 -3.73
N LEU A 209 6.68 -20.74 -3.96
CA LEU A 209 7.41 -19.61 -4.53
C LEU A 209 7.07 -19.48 -6.02
N SER A 210 6.05 -18.70 -6.35
CA SER A 210 5.71 -18.44 -7.75
C SER A 210 6.50 -17.26 -8.32
N SER A 211 6.98 -17.42 -9.56
CA SER A 211 7.66 -16.36 -10.32
C SER A 211 6.76 -15.14 -10.51
N LEU A 212 5.44 -15.33 -10.57
CA LEU A 212 4.44 -14.27 -10.62
C LEU A 212 4.45 -13.42 -9.34
N LEU A 213 4.33 -14.03 -8.16
CA LEU A 213 4.30 -13.28 -6.90
C LEU A 213 5.61 -12.53 -6.68
N MET A 214 6.75 -13.16 -6.96
CA MET A 214 8.06 -12.49 -6.93
C MET A 214 8.09 -11.29 -7.89
N THR A 215 7.57 -11.45 -9.10
CA THR A 215 7.51 -10.35 -10.08
C THR A 215 6.60 -9.22 -9.61
N ILE A 216 5.42 -9.51 -9.06
CA ILE A 216 4.51 -8.49 -8.52
C ILE A 216 5.18 -7.75 -7.35
N ASP A 217 5.87 -8.46 -6.46
CA ASP A 217 6.57 -7.83 -5.33
C ASP A 217 7.77 -6.98 -5.77
N GLU A 218 8.58 -7.45 -6.72
CA GLU A 218 9.65 -6.67 -7.34
C GLU A 218 9.12 -5.35 -7.93
N ILE A 219 8.01 -5.42 -8.67
CA ILE A 219 7.33 -4.30 -9.31
C ILE A 219 6.72 -3.36 -8.25
N HIS A 220 6.16 -3.92 -7.17
CA HIS A 220 5.66 -3.17 -6.02
C HIS A 220 6.78 -2.36 -5.34
N MET A 221 7.90 -3.03 -5.03
CA MET A 221 9.07 -2.43 -4.38
C MET A 221 9.72 -1.37 -5.27
N LEU A 222 9.84 -1.63 -6.58
CA LEU A 222 10.36 -0.66 -7.54
C LEU A 222 9.45 0.57 -7.63
N SER A 223 8.13 0.39 -7.73
CA SER A 223 7.16 1.49 -7.76
C SER A 223 7.26 2.36 -6.51
N LYS A 224 7.33 1.71 -5.33
CA LYS A 224 7.48 2.38 -4.04
C LYS A 224 8.80 3.16 -3.96
N LYS A 225 9.91 2.57 -4.40
CA LYS A 225 11.23 3.24 -4.44
C LYS A 225 11.23 4.44 -5.38
N MET A 226 10.67 4.30 -6.59
CA MET A 226 10.56 5.39 -7.56
C MET A 226 9.67 6.51 -7.04
N PHE A 227 8.57 6.18 -6.36
CA PHE A 227 7.70 7.16 -5.71
C PHE A 227 8.47 7.99 -4.68
N PHE A 228 9.17 7.34 -3.74
CA PHE A 228 9.95 8.05 -2.72
C PHE A 228 11.08 8.88 -3.33
N ASN A 229 11.78 8.35 -4.33
CA ASN A 229 12.80 9.13 -5.03
C ASN A 229 12.21 10.37 -5.72
N SER A 230 11.03 10.24 -6.34
CA SER A 230 10.33 11.38 -6.94
C SER A 230 9.93 12.42 -5.89
N LEU A 231 9.53 11.96 -4.70
CA LEU A 231 9.12 12.81 -3.60
C LEU A 231 10.31 13.58 -3.00
N SER A 232 11.40 12.88 -2.73
CA SER A 232 12.64 13.48 -2.26
C SER A 232 13.19 14.47 -3.28
N LEU A 233 13.15 14.15 -4.57
CA LEU A 233 13.57 15.08 -5.63
C LEU A 233 12.69 16.34 -5.66
N HIS A 234 11.36 16.18 -5.56
CA HIS A 234 10.43 17.31 -5.49
C HIS A 234 10.71 18.19 -4.28
N ALA A 235 10.96 17.59 -3.11
CA ALA A 235 11.34 18.29 -1.89
C ALA A 235 12.69 19.02 -2.01
N SER A 236 13.69 18.42 -2.67
CA SER A 236 14.98 19.09 -2.91
C SER A 236 14.83 20.29 -3.86
N CYS A 237 14.08 20.14 -4.97
CA CYS A 237 13.83 21.24 -5.90
C CYS A 237 13.00 22.38 -5.30
N LEU A 238 12.19 22.09 -4.28
CA LEU A 238 11.44 23.10 -3.54
C LEU A 238 12.38 24.09 -2.84
N MET A 239 13.47 23.59 -2.27
CA MET A 239 14.46 24.38 -1.55
C MET A 239 15.29 25.31 -2.45
N ASP A 240 15.36 25.03 -3.76
CA ASP A 240 16.06 25.87 -4.74
C ASP A 240 15.25 27.10 -5.20
N LYS A 241 13.93 27.13 -4.94
CA LYS A 241 12.98 28.14 -5.47
C LYS A 241 12.55 29.20 -4.44
N VAL A 242 13.38 29.55 -3.48
CA VAL A 242 13.02 30.52 -2.43
C VAL A 242 12.78 31.91 -3.04
N ILE A 243 11.52 32.26 -3.27
CA ILE A 243 11.09 33.60 -3.67
C ILE A 243 10.41 34.24 -2.46
N LEU A 244 10.95 35.39 -2.03
CA LEU A 244 10.36 36.26 -1.00
C LEU A 244 9.02 36.80 -1.50
N VAL A 245 7.90 36.31 -0.94
CA VAL A 245 6.56 36.83 -1.26
C VAL A 245 5.93 37.39 0.00
N PHE A 246 5.50 38.65 -0.10
CA PHE A 246 5.23 39.51 1.06
C PHE A 246 3.89 39.32 1.77
N SER A 247 2.94 38.48 1.35
CA SER A 247 1.66 38.34 2.08
C SER A 247 0.82 37.11 1.71
N GLY A 248 1.41 35.92 1.65
CA GLY A 248 0.60 34.70 1.53
C GLY A 248 1.37 33.43 1.21
N PRO A 249 0.73 32.25 1.32
CA PRO A 249 1.38 30.99 1.00
C PRO A 249 1.82 30.95 -0.47
N THR A 250 3.05 30.49 -0.73
CA THR A 250 3.61 30.48 -2.08
C THR A 250 2.85 29.52 -3.01
N ALA A 251 2.85 29.81 -4.32
CA ALA A 251 2.28 28.90 -5.32
C ALA A 251 2.95 27.51 -5.27
N SER A 252 4.25 27.46 -4.94
CA SER A 252 5.02 26.23 -4.78
C SER A 252 4.53 25.39 -3.59
N LEU A 253 4.20 26.04 -2.47
CA LEU A 253 3.59 25.40 -1.31
C LEU A 253 2.21 24.82 -1.66
N THR A 254 1.37 25.60 -2.33
CA THR A 254 0.01 25.16 -2.73
C THR A 254 0.05 23.96 -3.68
N GLN A 255 0.93 23.97 -4.68
CA GLN A 255 1.11 22.85 -5.63
C GLN A 255 1.61 21.59 -4.92
N THR A 256 2.57 21.74 -3.98
CA THR A 256 3.12 20.61 -3.24
C THR A 256 2.10 20.00 -2.27
N LEU A 257 1.28 20.83 -1.63
CA LEU A 257 0.17 20.36 -0.80
C LEU A 257 -0.92 19.67 -1.63
N SER A 258 -1.20 20.12 -2.86
CA SER A 258 -2.10 19.41 -3.77
C SER A 258 -1.57 18.01 -4.08
N LEU A 259 -0.28 17.89 -4.38
CA LEU A 259 0.37 16.60 -4.61
C LEU A 259 0.26 15.70 -3.37
N LEU A 260 0.59 16.22 -2.18
CA LEU A 260 0.47 15.49 -0.93
C LEU A 260 -0.97 15.02 -0.71
N ARG A 261 -1.95 15.90 -0.90
CA ARG A 261 -3.37 15.58 -0.77
C ARG A 261 -3.80 14.44 -1.70
N GLU A 262 -3.36 14.45 -2.96
CA GLU A 262 -3.65 13.38 -3.91
C GLU A 262 -3.04 12.03 -3.48
N VAL A 263 -1.81 12.04 -2.97
CA VAL A 263 -1.15 10.84 -2.42
C VAL A 263 -1.92 10.32 -1.20
N LEU A 264 -2.25 11.19 -0.25
CA LEU A 264 -2.98 10.80 0.96
C LEU A 264 -4.41 10.31 0.64
N ALA A 265 -5.12 10.95 -0.30
CA ALA A 265 -6.43 10.48 -0.75
C ALA A 265 -6.35 9.11 -1.45
N SER A 266 -5.29 8.87 -2.21
CA SER A 266 -5.07 7.56 -2.83
C SER A 266 -4.73 6.45 -1.83
N HIS A 267 -4.23 6.83 -0.65
CA HIS A 267 -4.12 5.92 0.48
C HIS A 267 -5.48 5.69 1.13
N ASP A 268 -6.24 6.75 1.42
CA ASP A 268 -7.53 6.64 2.14
C ASP A 268 -8.50 5.66 1.46
N LEU A 269 -8.45 5.58 0.13
CA LEU A 269 -9.23 4.64 -0.68
C LEU A 269 -8.63 3.22 -0.78
N SER A 270 -7.42 3.00 -0.28
CA SER A 270 -6.74 1.70 -0.33
C SER A 270 -7.36 0.74 0.68
N VAL A 271 -7.75 -0.45 0.21
CA VAL A 271 -8.32 -1.53 1.03
C VAL A 271 -7.28 -2.12 2.01
N LEU A 272 -5.99 -1.89 1.76
CA LEU A 272 -4.93 -2.40 2.62
C LEU A 272 -4.61 -1.45 3.78
N PRO A 273 -4.59 -1.94 5.03
CA PRO A 273 -4.16 -1.14 6.16
C PRO A 273 -2.71 -0.70 5.99
N LEU A 274 -2.43 0.57 6.26
CA LEU A 274 -1.06 1.06 6.24
C LEU A 274 -0.32 0.70 7.50
N ASP A 275 0.98 0.45 7.34
CA ASP A 275 1.90 0.58 8.46
C ASP A 275 1.96 2.07 8.82
N ALA A 276 1.59 2.41 10.06
CA ALA A 276 1.63 3.78 10.57
C ALA A 276 3.00 4.43 10.35
N ARG A 277 4.08 3.64 10.35
CA ARG A 277 5.44 4.12 10.05
C ARG A 277 5.60 4.60 8.61
N GLN A 278 4.93 3.93 7.67
CA GLN A 278 5.01 4.29 6.26
C GLN A 278 4.22 5.57 5.98
N ALA A 279 3.06 5.75 6.62
CA ALA A 279 2.27 6.98 6.49
C ALA A 279 3.07 8.18 7.03
N ASP A 280 3.64 8.04 8.23
CA ASP A 280 4.45 9.10 8.84
C ASP A 280 5.71 9.40 8.01
N PHE A 281 6.35 8.40 7.40
CA PHE A 281 7.49 8.62 6.52
C PHE A 281 7.12 9.44 5.26
N VAL A 282 5.99 9.13 4.61
CA VAL A 282 5.48 9.92 3.46
C VAL A 282 5.21 11.36 3.87
N LEU A 283 4.57 11.56 5.03
CA LEU A 283 4.30 12.89 5.58
C LEU A 283 5.61 13.65 5.85
N SER A 284 6.58 13.01 6.50
CA SER A 284 7.89 13.58 6.84
C SER A 284 8.65 14.04 5.58
N CYS A 285 8.65 13.22 4.53
CA CYS A 285 9.34 13.53 3.27
C CYS A 285 8.84 14.79 2.56
N ILE A 286 7.62 15.25 2.83
CA ILE A 286 7.05 16.47 2.21
C ILE A 286 6.90 17.59 3.22
N LEU A 287 6.31 17.31 4.38
CA LEU A 287 6.01 18.32 5.39
C LEU A 287 7.27 18.94 5.96
N ASP A 288 8.30 18.15 6.30
CA ASP A 288 9.49 18.70 6.93
C ASP A 288 10.25 19.66 5.99
N PRO A 289 10.44 19.35 4.68
CA PRO A 289 10.95 20.30 3.69
C PRO A 289 10.05 21.53 3.48
N LEU A 290 8.72 21.36 3.47
CA LEU A 290 7.79 22.50 3.35
C LEU A 290 7.88 23.44 4.56
N LEU A 291 7.98 22.89 5.77
CA LEU A 291 8.17 23.64 7.00
C LEU A 291 9.49 24.41 6.95
N GLN A 292 10.58 23.75 6.56
CA GLN A 292 11.88 24.38 6.42
C GLN A 292 11.85 25.51 5.37
N LEU A 293 11.19 25.29 4.23
CA LEU A 293 10.98 26.32 3.21
C LEU A 293 10.24 27.53 3.79
N CYS A 294 9.17 27.30 4.56
CA CYS A 294 8.40 28.39 5.16
C CYS A 294 9.25 29.19 6.14
N THR A 295 10.01 28.53 7.00
CA THR A 295 10.92 29.18 7.95
C THR A 295 12.01 30.00 7.25
N ILE A 296 12.64 29.46 6.20
CA ILE A 296 13.66 30.19 5.43
C ILE A 296 13.04 31.38 4.71
N SER A 297 11.85 31.22 4.12
CA SER A 297 11.15 32.30 3.40
C SER A 297 10.77 33.45 4.35
N ALA A 298 10.45 33.12 5.61
CA ALA A 298 10.08 34.08 6.64
C ALA A 298 11.29 34.77 7.30
N SER A 299 12.51 34.24 7.14
CA SER A 299 13.71 34.70 7.88
C SER A 299 14.12 36.16 7.65
N ASN A 300 13.71 36.76 6.54
CA ASN A 300 14.03 38.16 6.21
C ASN A 300 12.86 39.13 6.49
N LEU A 301 11.76 38.65 7.07
CA LEU A 301 10.61 39.46 7.44
C LEU A 301 10.77 40.02 8.85
N ASP A 302 10.10 41.12 9.13
CA ASP A 302 9.92 41.61 10.50
C ASP A 302 9.06 40.65 11.31
N THR A 303 9.12 40.76 12.64
CA THR A 303 8.52 39.78 13.56
C THR A 303 7.01 39.59 13.34
N ALA A 304 6.28 40.66 13.03
CA ALA A 304 4.84 40.60 12.77
C ALA A 304 4.52 39.94 11.42
N ASP A 305 5.21 40.34 10.34
CA ASP A 305 4.98 39.75 9.02
C ASP A 305 5.47 38.29 8.96
N MET A 306 6.58 37.96 9.63
CA MET A 306 7.08 36.60 9.81
C MET A 306 6.04 35.71 10.48
N ALA A 307 5.50 36.14 11.63
CA ALA A 307 4.49 35.38 12.36
C ALA A 307 3.22 35.20 11.53
N THR A 308 2.76 36.25 10.84
CA THR A 308 1.58 36.20 9.98
C THR A 308 1.77 35.23 8.80
N TYR A 309 2.92 35.28 8.13
CA TYR A 309 3.25 34.36 7.04
C TYR A 309 3.29 32.90 7.49
N LEU A 310 3.94 32.62 8.63
CA LEU A 310 4.05 31.27 9.17
C LEU A 310 2.69 30.74 9.61
N VAL A 311 1.87 31.51 10.33
CA VAL A 311 0.51 31.11 10.70
C VAL A 311 -0.31 30.73 9.47
N ASN A 312 -0.32 31.59 8.44
CA ASN A 312 -1.08 31.32 7.20
C ASN A 312 -0.60 30.06 6.48
N SER A 313 0.72 29.87 6.39
CA SER A 313 1.33 28.73 5.71
C SER A 313 1.06 27.42 6.45
N LEU A 314 1.28 27.41 7.78
CA LEU A 314 1.04 26.26 8.64
C LEU A 314 -0.44 25.88 8.71
N TYR A 315 -1.33 26.87 8.78
CA TYR A 315 -2.77 26.64 8.76
C TYR A 315 -3.24 25.98 7.46
N MET A 316 -2.66 26.36 6.33
CA MET A 316 -2.93 25.70 5.04
C MET A 316 -2.44 24.25 5.03
N MET A 317 -1.29 23.94 5.64
CA MET A 317 -0.83 22.56 5.81
C MET A 317 -1.78 21.77 6.71
N LYS A 318 -2.18 22.34 7.86
CA LYS A 318 -3.10 21.73 8.84
C LYS A 318 -4.43 21.37 8.18
N THR A 319 -5.06 22.32 7.50
CA THR A 319 -6.35 22.10 6.82
C THR A 319 -6.27 21.07 5.70
N THR A 320 -5.12 20.96 5.03
CA THR A 320 -4.89 19.90 4.02
C THR A 320 -4.82 18.51 4.65
N LEU A 321 -4.25 18.39 5.85
CA LEU A 321 -4.10 17.13 6.57
C LEU A 321 -5.37 16.72 7.35
N ALA A 322 -6.14 17.70 7.84
CA ALA A 322 -7.29 17.49 8.73
C ALA A 322 -8.40 16.59 8.17
N ILE A 323 -8.40 16.34 6.86
CA ILE A 323 -9.36 15.45 6.20
C ILE A 323 -8.97 13.96 6.33
N PHE A 324 -7.80 13.64 6.87
CA PHE A 324 -7.28 12.27 6.95
C PHE A 324 -7.06 11.83 8.41
N GLU A 325 -7.74 10.78 8.84
CA GLU A 325 -7.74 10.29 10.24
C GLU A 325 -6.35 9.87 10.75
N PHE A 326 -5.44 9.44 9.86
CA PHE A 326 -4.12 8.95 10.26
C PHE A 326 -3.06 10.06 10.43
N THR A 327 -3.47 11.34 10.41
CA THR A 327 -2.53 12.48 10.44
C THR A 327 -2.44 13.20 11.80
N ASP A 328 -3.11 12.70 12.84
CA ASP A 328 -3.25 13.32 14.16
C ASP A 328 -1.94 13.87 14.75
N LYS A 329 -0.87 13.05 14.76
CA LYS A 329 0.44 13.46 15.30
C LYS A 329 1.01 14.71 14.62
N ARG A 330 0.82 14.81 13.30
CA ARG A 330 1.30 15.95 12.51
C ARG A 330 0.35 17.14 12.66
N LEU A 331 -0.94 16.91 12.84
CA LEU A 331 -1.90 17.97 13.16
C LEU A 331 -1.61 18.63 14.51
N GLU A 332 -1.35 17.83 15.56
CA GLU A 332 -0.96 18.34 16.88
C GLU A 332 0.33 19.18 16.82
N MET A 333 1.34 18.69 16.11
CA MET A 333 2.59 19.41 15.90
C MET A 333 2.38 20.76 15.19
N LEU A 334 1.57 20.78 14.13
CA LEU A 334 1.25 22.01 13.40
C LEU A 334 0.46 22.98 14.26
N GLU A 335 -0.48 22.49 15.09
CA GLU A 335 -1.27 23.34 15.97
C GLU A 335 -0.40 24.05 17.00
N PHE A 336 0.50 23.31 17.66
CA PHE A 336 1.43 23.89 18.62
C PHE A 336 2.30 24.99 17.99
N GLN A 337 2.76 24.79 16.75
CA GLN A 337 3.53 25.82 16.04
C GLN A 337 2.68 27.03 15.65
N ILE A 338 1.43 26.81 15.24
CA ILE A 338 0.48 27.90 14.92
C ILE A 338 0.23 28.75 16.16
N GLU A 339 -0.07 28.13 17.32
CA GLU A 339 -0.30 28.83 18.58
C GLU A 339 0.92 29.67 19.00
N ALA A 340 2.13 29.10 18.92
CA ALA A 340 3.36 29.82 19.26
C ALA A 340 3.60 31.07 18.38
N HIS A 341 3.32 30.97 17.08
CA HIS A 341 3.44 32.12 16.17
C HIS A 341 2.30 33.13 16.35
N LEU A 342 1.08 32.68 16.69
CA LEU A 342 -0.02 33.56 17.06
C LEU A 342 0.31 34.36 18.32
N ASP A 343 0.86 33.74 19.36
CA ASP A 343 1.30 34.43 20.58
C ASP A 343 2.38 35.47 20.28
N THR A 344 3.32 35.14 19.38
CA THR A 344 4.35 36.08 18.92
C THR A 344 3.71 37.31 18.25
N LEU A 345 2.76 37.08 17.35
CA LEU A 345 2.05 38.16 16.65
C LEU A 345 1.23 39.02 17.61
N ILE A 346 0.50 38.41 18.54
CA ILE A 346 -0.31 39.10 19.55
C ILE A 346 0.59 40.00 20.41
N ASN A 347 1.73 39.47 20.87
CA ASN A 347 2.67 40.24 21.70
C ASN A 347 3.28 41.42 20.93
N GLU A 348 3.70 41.22 19.68
CA GLU A 348 4.30 42.29 18.87
C GLU A 348 3.27 43.39 18.54
N GLN A 349 2.06 43.01 18.14
CA GLN A 349 0.98 43.97 17.87
C GLN A 349 0.54 44.70 19.14
N ALA A 350 0.44 44.01 20.28
CA ALA A 350 0.15 44.64 21.56
C ALA A 350 1.25 45.64 21.94
N SER A 351 2.53 45.28 21.77
CA SER A 351 3.67 46.17 22.02
C SER A 351 3.65 47.40 21.10
N PHE A 352 3.38 47.20 19.81
CA PHE A 352 3.26 48.28 18.83
C PHE A 352 2.15 49.26 19.20
N VAL A 353 0.96 48.74 19.53
CA VAL A 353 -0.18 49.55 19.98
C VAL A 353 0.15 50.30 21.27
N LEU A 354 0.71 49.63 22.27
CA LEU A 354 1.09 50.24 23.55
C LEU A 354 2.14 51.34 23.36
N THR A 355 3.11 51.14 22.47
CA THR A 355 4.15 52.12 22.16
C THR A 355 3.56 53.32 21.43
N ARG A 356 2.71 53.11 20.42
CA ARG A 356 2.05 54.18 19.67
C ARG A 356 1.08 54.99 20.53
N ALA A 357 0.40 54.33 21.47
CA ALA A 357 -0.48 54.96 22.45
C ALA A 357 0.28 55.72 23.55
N GLY A 358 1.60 55.54 23.67
CA GLY A 358 2.40 56.09 24.77
C GLY A 358 2.14 55.41 26.12
N LEU A 359 1.59 54.20 26.11
CA LEU A 359 1.15 53.44 27.29
C LEU A 359 2.09 52.29 27.66
N SER A 360 3.16 52.06 26.89
CA SER A 360 4.15 51.01 27.15
C SER A 360 4.78 51.10 28.55
N HIS A 361 5.22 52.29 28.96
CA HIS A 361 5.76 52.53 30.30
C HIS A 361 4.72 52.25 31.40
N ILE A 362 3.48 52.71 31.20
CA ILE A 362 2.38 52.50 32.14
C ILE A 362 2.07 51.01 32.29
N TYR A 363 1.96 50.29 31.17
CA TYR A 363 1.70 48.84 31.18
C TYR A 363 2.83 48.06 31.89
N SER A 364 4.09 48.39 31.63
CA SER A 364 5.25 47.74 32.26
C SER A 364 5.27 47.96 33.78
N CYS A 365 5.07 49.19 34.24
CA CYS A 365 4.99 49.47 35.67
C CYS A 365 3.82 48.74 36.34
N VAL A 366 2.66 48.62 35.68
CA VAL A 366 1.52 47.84 36.22
C VAL A 366 1.84 46.35 36.29
N GLN A 367 2.50 45.76 35.29
CA GLN A 367 2.88 44.34 35.32
C GLN A 367 3.94 44.03 36.38
N GLN A 368 4.88 44.94 36.62
CA GLN A 368 5.96 44.77 37.59
C GLN A 368 5.57 45.21 39.01
N HIS A 369 4.39 45.81 39.17
CA HIS A 369 3.92 46.29 40.45
C HIS A 369 3.47 45.12 41.33
N THR A 370 4.17 44.93 42.45
CA THR A 370 3.74 44.03 43.52
C THR A 370 3.05 44.86 44.60
N THR A 371 1.97 44.32 45.19
CA THR A 371 1.13 45.00 46.21
C THR A 371 1.91 45.51 47.44
N GLU A 372 3.14 45.05 47.63
CA GLU A 372 4.06 45.45 48.70
C GLU A 372 4.77 46.80 48.45
N GLN A 373 4.73 47.33 47.22
CA GLN A 373 5.47 48.53 46.80
C GLN A 373 4.72 49.87 47.05
N GLY A 374 3.52 49.83 47.65
CA GLY A 374 2.69 51.02 47.93
C GLY A 374 1.82 51.46 46.73
N PRO A 375 1.06 52.58 46.84
CA PRO A 375 0.13 52.99 45.79
C PRO A 375 0.85 53.44 44.51
N MET A 376 0.41 52.94 43.35
CA MET A 376 1.02 53.19 42.04
C MET A 376 1.08 54.67 41.64
N SER A 377 0.23 55.53 42.22
CA SER A 377 0.24 56.98 42.00
C SER A 377 1.57 57.66 42.36
N ASN A 378 2.41 57.00 43.16
CA ASN A 378 3.70 57.53 43.60
C ASN A 378 4.84 57.21 42.64
N LEU A 379 4.61 56.38 41.61
CA LEU A 379 5.60 56.07 40.59
C LEU A 379 5.67 57.20 39.54
N PRO A 380 6.87 57.52 39.03
CA PRO A 380 7.03 58.56 38.00
C PRO A 380 6.25 58.21 36.73
N GLY A 381 5.42 59.13 36.24
CA GLY A 381 4.58 58.92 35.04
C GLY A 381 3.27 58.15 35.28
N MET A 382 2.97 57.79 36.53
CA MET A 382 1.71 57.18 36.97
C MET A 382 0.79 58.15 37.71
N ASP A 383 1.10 59.44 37.70
CA ASP A 383 0.24 60.47 38.26
C ASP A 383 -1.04 60.66 37.41
N PHE A 384 -2.07 61.23 38.03
CA PHE A 384 -3.37 61.46 37.41
C PHE A 384 -3.29 62.23 36.08
N THR A 385 -2.41 63.23 35.99
CA THR A 385 -2.22 64.06 34.80
C THR A 385 -1.54 63.31 33.65
N SER A 386 -0.52 62.50 33.96
CA SER A 386 0.15 61.64 32.98
C SER A 386 -0.78 60.55 32.45
N LEU A 387 -1.54 59.87 33.31
CA LEU A 387 -2.53 58.88 32.91
C LEU A 387 -3.64 59.49 32.04
N LYS A 388 -4.20 60.62 32.45
CA LYS A 388 -5.23 61.32 31.68
C LYS A 388 -4.73 61.73 30.30
N THR A 389 -3.50 62.23 30.20
CA THR A 389 -2.90 62.62 28.91
C THR A 389 -2.62 61.41 28.01
N ALA A 390 -2.12 60.33 28.60
CA ALA A 390 -1.84 59.09 27.88
C ALA A 390 -3.12 58.34 27.46
N MET A 391 -4.25 58.57 28.14
CA MET A 391 -5.56 57.99 27.80
C MET A 391 -6.40 58.85 26.84
N VAL A 392 -6.03 60.10 26.61
CA VAL A 392 -6.65 60.97 25.58
C VAL A 392 -6.04 60.73 24.19
N ARG A 393 -4.78 60.29 24.10
CA ARG A 393 -4.08 59.97 22.84
C ARG A 393 -4.53 58.71 22.08
N PRO A 394 -4.98 57.59 22.70
CA PRO A 394 -5.33 56.38 21.98
C PRO A 394 -6.81 56.46 21.62
N GLY A 395 -7.11 57.09 20.50
CA GLY A 395 -8.34 56.76 19.77
C GLY A 395 -8.17 55.37 19.16
N ALA A 396 -8.47 54.30 19.91
CA ALA A 396 -9.10 53.03 19.49
C ALA A 396 -8.66 51.76 20.26
N ASP A 397 -7.43 51.61 20.75
CA ASP A 397 -6.88 50.25 20.91
C ASP A 397 -6.45 49.82 22.34
N LEU A 398 -7.27 49.95 23.40
CA LEU A 398 -6.84 49.48 24.73
C LEU A 398 -7.93 48.94 25.67
N GLN A 399 -7.95 47.62 25.87
CA GLN A 399 -8.66 46.94 26.97
C GLN A 399 -7.74 46.54 28.14
N THR A 400 -6.43 46.36 27.92
CA THR A 400 -5.51 45.74 28.90
C THR A 400 -5.00 46.69 29.99
N VAL A 401 -4.75 47.97 29.68
CA VAL A 401 -4.39 49.00 30.69
C VAL A 401 -5.62 49.43 31.52
N HIS A 402 -6.82 49.19 30.99
CA HIS A 402 -8.12 49.63 31.53
C HIS A 402 -8.47 48.99 32.89
N ARG A 403 -8.14 47.71 33.08
CA ARG A 403 -8.63 46.90 34.22
C ARG A 403 -7.66 46.82 35.42
N ALA A 404 -6.36 46.95 35.19
CA ALA A 404 -5.34 46.72 36.23
C ALA A 404 -4.83 48.01 36.89
N GLY A 405 -4.77 49.13 36.15
CA GLY A 405 -4.19 50.38 36.64
C GLY A 405 -5.18 51.32 37.37
N VAL A 406 -6.41 51.47 36.86
CA VAL A 406 -7.30 52.57 37.27
C VAL A 406 -8.43 52.13 38.22
N THR A 407 -8.90 50.88 38.12
CA THR A 407 -10.07 50.38 38.88
C THR A 407 -9.75 49.63 40.17
N ASN A 408 -8.47 49.41 40.49
CA ASN A 408 -8.09 48.75 41.74
C ASN A 408 -7.99 49.78 42.89
N PRO A 409 -8.83 49.67 43.95
CA PRO A 409 -8.86 50.64 45.05
C PRO A 409 -7.55 50.77 45.84
N THR A 410 -6.63 49.81 45.71
CA THR A 410 -5.28 49.89 46.32
C THR A 410 -4.37 50.94 45.67
N ASN A 411 -4.73 51.46 44.49
CA ASN A 411 -3.84 52.33 43.70
C ASN A 411 -3.94 53.82 44.04
N GLY A 412 -4.88 54.21 44.93
CA GLY A 412 -4.94 55.55 45.51
C GLY A 412 -5.55 56.66 44.62
N TYR A 413 -6.08 56.35 43.44
CA TYR A 413 -6.73 57.33 42.57
C TYR A 413 -8.11 57.74 43.12
N LYS A 414 -8.29 59.04 43.44
CA LYS A 414 -9.51 59.58 44.07
C LYS A 414 -10.74 59.64 43.14
N GLU A 415 -10.54 59.72 41.83
CA GLU A 415 -11.61 59.90 40.83
C GLU A 415 -11.32 59.10 39.54
N ALA A 416 -11.40 57.77 39.62
CA ALA A 416 -11.15 56.86 38.49
C ALA A 416 -12.08 57.09 37.27
N GLU A 417 -13.31 57.56 37.52
CA GLU A 417 -14.36 57.76 36.50
C GLU A 417 -14.07 58.95 35.56
N LEU A 418 -13.32 59.96 36.00
CA LEU A 418 -12.96 61.13 35.18
C LEU A 418 -11.75 60.91 34.27
N VAL A 419 -11.09 59.75 34.41
CA VAL A 419 -9.93 59.32 33.61
C VAL A 419 -10.37 58.45 32.43
N LEU A 420 -11.55 57.83 32.51
CA LEU A 420 -12.05 56.82 31.57
C LEU A 420 -13.00 57.44 30.53
N HIS A 421 -12.57 57.54 29.26
CA HIS A 421 -13.40 58.09 28.17
C HIS A 421 -14.28 57.06 27.44
N ARG A 422 -14.00 55.75 27.52
CA ARG A 422 -14.78 54.68 26.86
C ARG A 422 -14.85 53.42 27.72
N SER A 423 -15.98 52.71 27.68
CA SER A 423 -16.16 51.46 28.42
C SER A 423 -15.47 50.28 27.71
N PRO A 424 -15.10 49.20 28.43
CA PRO A 424 -14.46 48.02 27.82
C PRO A 424 -15.26 47.39 26.69
N GLN A 425 -16.60 47.42 26.80
CA GLN A 425 -17.52 46.90 25.78
C GLN A 425 -17.45 47.73 24.49
N GLN A 426 -17.39 49.06 24.60
CA GLN A 426 -17.27 49.96 23.43
C GLN A 426 -15.95 49.80 22.70
N VAL A 427 -14.88 49.43 23.40
CA VAL A 427 -13.56 49.13 22.81
C VAL A 427 -13.58 47.76 22.12
N GLN A 428 -14.26 46.76 22.69
CA GLN A 428 -14.41 45.44 22.06
C GLN A 428 -15.13 45.51 20.71
N THR A 429 -16.14 46.36 20.60
CA THR A 429 -16.91 46.57 19.36
C THR A 429 -16.14 47.33 18.26
N LEU A 430 -15.04 48.01 18.61
CA LEU A 430 -14.18 48.70 17.63
C LEU A 430 -13.06 47.82 17.10
N LEU A 431 -12.70 46.76 17.83
CA LEU A 431 -11.66 45.79 17.49
C LEU A 431 -12.20 44.55 16.75
N SER A 432 -13.52 44.30 16.85
CA SER A 432 -14.26 43.30 16.06
C SER A 432 -14.68 43.84 14.71
#